data_AF-A0A920B4V3-F1
#
_entry.id   AF-A0A920B4V3-F1
#
_cell.length_a   1.000
_cell.length_b   1.000
_cell.length_c   1.000
_cell.angle_alpha   90.00
_cell.angle_beta   90.00
_cell.angle_gamma   90.00
#
_symmetry.space_group_name_H-M   'P 1'
#
loop_
_entity.id
_entity.type
_entity.pdbx_description
1 polymer ?
#
loop_
_entity_poly.entity_id
_entity_poly.type
_entity_poly.pdbx_seq_one_letter_code
_entity_poly.pdbx_strand_id
1 'polypeptide(L)'
;MSATATTTVKIEVNSTDANGDHVVGFNLYGKNTDAQAISATISVGSTTAASDLSNLRDAINAYSANTGIRATLSADKTNIIIVQDEGEDVVIEDVDFATVTNGNTKFTFTALSQDQLDEAATQITTVVDTNSNANY
;
A
#
# COMPACT_ATOMS: atom_id res chain seq x y z
N MET A 1 8.64 25.70 -18.04
CA MET A 1 8.92 24.58 -17.11
C MET A 1 7.59 23.89 -16.88
N SER A 2 7.39 22.67 -17.39
CA SER A 2 6.28 21.85 -16.89
C SER A 2 6.76 21.26 -15.58
N ALA A 3 6.15 21.67 -14.48
CA ALA A 3 6.24 20.90 -13.25
C ALA A 3 5.35 19.69 -13.47
N THR A 4 5.95 18.52 -13.71
CA THR A 4 5.20 17.28 -13.60
C THR A 4 5.01 17.07 -12.10
N ALA A 5 3.80 17.33 -11.61
CA ALA A 5 3.44 16.92 -10.26
C ALA A 5 3.49 15.39 -10.23
N THR A 6 4.08 14.81 -9.20
CA THR A 6 4.13 13.37 -9.03
C THR A 6 3.86 13.05 -7.57
N THR A 7 2.96 12.10 -7.34
CA THR A 7 2.60 11.66 -5.99
C THR A 7 3.30 10.35 -5.71
N THR A 8 4.24 10.34 -4.77
CA THR A 8 4.94 9.11 -4.35
C THR A 8 4.48 8.70 -2.97
N VAL A 9 4.09 7.43 -2.81
CA VAL A 9 3.69 6.86 -1.52
C VAL A 9 4.43 5.54 -1.29
N LYS A 10 5.02 5.37 -0.12
CA LYS A 10 5.57 4.11 0.36
C LYS A 10 4.53 3.35 1.17
N ILE A 11 4.38 2.06 0.92
CA ILE A 11 3.47 1.14 1.58
C ILE A 11 4.29 0.08 2.30
N GLU A 12 4.02 -0.10 3.59
CA GLU A 12 4.67 -1.09 4.44
C GLU A 12 3.63 -1.89 5.23
N VAL A 13 3.77 -3.21 5.30
CA VAL A 13 2.94 -4.04 6.19
C VAL A 13 3.65 -4.24 7.51
N ASN A 14 2.94 -4.01 8.61
CA ASN A 14 3.45 -4.32 9.94
C ASN A 14 2.43 -5.18 10.68
N SER A 15 2.88 -6.32 11.21
CA SER A 15 2.09 -7.19 12.07
C SER A 15 2.93 -7.63 13.26
N THR A 16 2.28 -7.77 14.41
CA THR A 16 2.92 -8.20 15.66
C THR A 16 2.48 -9.60 16.10
N ASP A 17 1.48 -10.19 15.46
CA ASP A 17 0.94 -11.52 15.84
C ASP A 17 0.25 -12.32 14.71
N ALA A 18 0.10 -11.77 13.50
CA ALA A 18 -0.47 -12.48 12.35
C ALA A 18 0.63 -12.80 11.33
N ASN A 19 1.40 -13.84 11.63
CA ASN A 19 2.45 -14.34 10.76
C ASN A 19 1.87 -15.38 9.78
N GLY A 20 2.21 -15.29 8.51
CA GLY A 20 1.79 -16.23 7.47
C GLY A 20 1.27 -15.53 6.21
N ASP A 21 0.63 -16.33 5.34
CA ASP A 21 0.03 -15.83 4.12
C ASP A 21 -1.36 -15.25 4.42
N HIS A 22 -1.54 -13.97 4.09
CA HIS A 22 -2.80 -13.26 4.23
C HIS A 22 -3.22 -12.68 2.89
N VAL A 23 -4.52 -12.73 2.60
CA VAL A 23 -5.08 -12.05 1.42
C VAL A 23 -5.46 -10.65 1.84
N VAL A 24 -4.95 -9.65 1.15
CA VAL A 24 -5.27 -8.26 1.41
C VAL A 24 -6.00 -7.66 0.22
N GLY A 25 -7.08 -6.93 0.50
CA GLY A 25 -7.89 -6.22 -0.47
C GLY A 25 -8.00 -4.75 -0.11
N PHE A 26 -8.04 -3.87 -1.11
CA PHE A 26 -8.37 -2.46 -0.94
C PHE A 26 -8.86 -1.83 -2.24
N ASN A 27 -9.51 -0.69 -2.14
CA ASN A 27 -9.92 0.14 -3.26
C ASN A 27 -8.88 1.23 -3.52
N LEU A 28 -8.34 1.27 -4.74
CA LEU A 28 -7.33 2.24 -5.18
C LEU A 28 -7.92 3.25 -6.16
N TYR A 29 -7.68 4.53 -5.89
CA TYR A 29 -8.00 5.64 -6.77
C TYR A 29 -6.74 6.42 -7.12
N GLY A 30 -6.64 6.79 -8.38
CA GLY A 30 -5.66 7.71 -8.93
C GLY A 30 -6.36 8.61 -9.95
N LYS A 31 -6.08 8.42 -11.24
CA LYS A 31 -6.81 9.13 -12.32
C LYS A 31 -8.18 8.53 -12.64
N ASN A 32 -8.43 7.30 -12.19
CA ASN A 32 -9.69 6.59 -12.40
C ASN A 32 -10.79 7.22 -11.54
N THR A 33 -11.96 7.44 -12.14
CA THR A 33 -13.13 7.99 -11.43
C THR A 33 -13.82 6.96 -10.55
N ASP A 34 -13.71 5.67 -10.91
CA ASP A 34 -14.29 4.54 -10.18
C ASP A 34 -13.24 3.81 -9.36
N ALA A 35 -13.63 3.29 -8.19
CA ALA A 35 -12.75 2.50 -7.31
C ALA A 35 -12.15 1.28 -8.01
N GLN A 36 -10.81 1.18 -8.02
CA GLN A 36 -10.14 -0.01 -8.53
C GLN A 36 -9.85 -0.98 -7.39
N ALA A 37 -10.63 -2.06 -7.29
CA ALA A 37 -10.39 -3.10 -6.31
C ALA A 37 -9.08 -3.85 -6.61
N ILE A 38 -8.11 -3.73 -5.71
CA ILE A 38 -6.84 -4.46 -5.71
C ILE A 38 -6.94 -5.54 -4.66
N SER A 39 -6.59 -6.78 -5.02
CA SER A 39 -6.47 -7.88 -4.07
C SER A 39 -5.25 -8.72 -4.38
N ALA A 40 -4.52 -9.11 -3.34
CA ALA A 40 -3.30 -9.91 -3.47
C ALA A 40 -3.01 -10.70 -2.19
N THR A 41 -2.31 -11.83 -2.34
CA THR A 41 -1.78 -12.58 -1.19
C THR A 41 -0.41 -12.05 -0.81
N ILE A 42 -0.25 -11.59 0.43
CA ILE A 42 1.03 -11.16 1.01
C ILE A 42 1.46 -12.15 2.08
N SER A 43 2.76 -12.42 2.17
CA SER A 43 3.31 -13.17 3.30
C SER A 43 3.76 -12.17 4.35
N VAL A 44 3.21 -12.22 5.55
CA VAL A 44 3.60 -11.34 6.66
C VAL A 44 4.49 -12.11 7.62
N GLY A 45 5.69 -11.61 7.84
CA GLY A 45 6.65 -12.22 8.77
C GLY A 45 6.54 -11.62 10.17
N SER A 46 7.25 -12.22 11.13
CA SER A 46 7.34 -11.70 12.52
C SER A 46 7.96 -10.31 12.62
N THR A 47 8.58 -9.84 11.53
CA THR A 47 9.16 -8.52 11.37
C THR A 47 8.76 -7.99 10.00
N THR A 48 8.70 -6.67 9.84
CA THR A 48 8.52 -6.00 8.53
C THR A 48 9.50 -6.52 7.47
N ALA A 49 10.72 -6.86 7.90
CA ALA A 49 11.79 -7.39 7.07
C ALA A 49 11.53 -8.79 6.49
N ALA A 50 10.65 -9.57 7.12
CA ALA A 50 10.33 -10.93 6.73
C ALA A 50 9.03 -11.02 5.92
N SER A 51 8.43 -9.88 5.58
CA SER A 51 7.21 -9.82 4.77
C SER A 51 7.53 -9.78 3.27
N ASP A 52 6.73 -10.46 2.45
CA ASP A 52 6.83 -10.45 0.99
C ASP A 52 5.56 -9.81 0.38
N LEU A 53 5.75 -8.63 -0.20
CA LEU A 53 4.70 -7.86 -0.88
C LEU A 53 4.73 -7.99 -2.41
N SER A 54 5.50 -8.92 -2.97
CA SER A 54 5.70 -9.03 -4.44
C SER A 54 4.39 -9.19 -5.20
N ASN A 55 3.49 -10.04 -4.71
CA ASN A 55 2.18 -10.24 -5.35
C ASN A 55 1.32 -8.98 -5.31
N LEU A 56 1.42 -8.20 -4.23
CA LEU A 56 0.68 -6.94 -4.10
C LEU A 56 1.20 -5.90 -5.09
N ARG A 57 2.52 -5.79 -5.26
CA ARG A 57 3.11 -4.95 -6.32
C ARG A 57 2.54 -5.33 -7.69
N ASP A 58 2.52 -6.62 -7.99
CA ASP A 58 2.04 -7.10 -9.29
C ASP A 58 0.55 -6.83 -9.51
N ALA A 59 -0.27 -7.00 -8.46
CA ALA A 59 -1.69 -6.64 -8.51
C ALA A 59 -1.90 -5.15 -8.79
N ILE A 60 -1.16 -4.25 -8.13
CA ILE A 60 -1.24 -2.80 -8.40
C ILE A 60 -0.81 -2.50 -9.84
N ASN A 61 0.33 -3.06 -10.28
CA ASN A 61 0.84 -2.86 -11.64
C ASN A 61 -0.09 -3.39 -12.72
N ALA A 62 -0.86 -4.45 -12.46
CA ALA A 62 -1.86 -4.97 -13.38
C ALA A 62 -2.94 -3.93 -13.71
N TYR A 63 -3.23 -3.00 -12.79
CA TYR A 63 -4.22 -1.94 -12.97
C TYR A 63 -3.60 -0.54 -13.12
N SER A 64 -2.27 -0.44 -13.23
CA SER A 64 -1.55 0.82 -13.47
C SER A 64 -2.03 1.56 -14.72
N ALA A 65 -2.48 0.83 -15.74
CA ALA A 65 -3.05 1.42 -16.95
C ALA A 65 -4.35 2.19 -16.68
N ASN A 66 -5.15 1.74 -15.70
CA ASN A 66 -6.41 2.35 -15.31
C ASN A 66 -6.18 3.50 -14.32
N THR A 67 -5.41 3.24 -13.27
CA THR A 67 -5.20 4.18 -12.16
C THR A 67 -4.11 5.22 -12.43
N GLY A 68 -3.20 4.94 -13.38
CA GLY A 68 -2.01 5.76 -13.61
C GLY A 68 -0.92 5.61 -12.55
N ILE A 69 -1.07 4.63 -11.64
CA ILE A 69 -0.16 4.42 -10.50
C ILE A 69 0.76 3.24 -10.82
N ARG A 70 2.08 3.44 -10.70
CA ARG A 70 3.09 2.40 -10.85
C ARG A 70 3.59 1.94 -9.48
N ALA A 71 3.70 0.64 -9.26
CA ALA A 71 4.24 0.06 -8.04
C ALA A 71 5.63 -0.55 -8.25
N THR A 72 6.57 -0.17 -7.39
CA THR A 72 7.94 -0.70 -7.36
C THR A 72 8.18 -1.34 -6.00
N LEU A 73 8.56 -2.61 -5.99
CA LEU A 73 8.93 -3.31 -4.76
C LEU A 73 10.39 -3.00 -4.43
N SER A 74 10.68 -2.73 -3.15
CA SER A 74 12.07 -2.61 -2.69
C SER A 74 12.84 -3.92 -2.81
N ALA A 75 14.16 -3.84 -2.85
CA ALA A 75 15.07 -4.99 -2.93
C ALA A 75 14.82 -6.02 -1.82
N ASP A 76 14.42 -5.55 -0.63
CA ASP A 76 14.14 -6.40 0.52
C ASP A 76 12.72 -7.00 0.50
N LYS A 77 11.87 -6.62 -0.45
CA LYS A 77 10.45 -7.03 -0.59
C LYS A 77 9.49 -6.60 0.53
N THR A 78 10.00 -5.82 1.47
CA THR A 78 9.31 -5.39 2.70
C THR A 78 8.37 -4.22 2.48
N ASN A 79 8.64 -3.43 1.45
CA ASN A 79 7.92 -2.19 1.15
C ASN A 79 7.72 -2.02 -0.36
N ILE A 80 6.62 -1.35 -0.70
CA ILE A 80 6.27 -0.99 -2.07
C ILE A 80 6.24 0.53 -2.16
N ILE A 81 6.93 1.08 -3.16
CA ILE A 81 6.85 2.49 -3.53
C ILE A 81 5.90 2.58 -4.71
N ILE A 82 4.78 3.28 -4.53
CA ILE A 82 3.88 3.63 -5.61
C ILE A 82 4.13 5.07 -6.07
N VAL A 83 4.09 5.29 -7.37
CA VAL A 83 4.31 6.59 -8.02
C VAL A 83 3.16 6.86 -8.97
N GLN A 84 2.55 8.03 -8.82
CA GLN A 84 1.55 8.56 -9.72
C GLN A 84 2.23 9.63 -10.59
N ASP A 85 2.41 9.32 -11.87
CA ASP A 85 3.18 10.15 -12.83
C ASP A 85 2.42 11.39 -13.33
N GLU A 86 1.10 11.46 -13.14
CA GLU A 86 0.23 12.52 -13.68
C GLU A 86 -0.08 13.63 -12.65
N GLY A 87 0.40 13.50 -11.41
CA GLY A 87 0.19 14.44 -10.30
C GLY A 87 -1.17 14.37 -9.62
N GLU A 88 -1.95 13.32 -9.86
CA GLU A 88 -3.26 13.13 -9.22
C GLU A 88 -3.11 12.63 -7.78
N ASP A 89 -4.20 12.78 -7.02
CA ASP A 89 -4.29 12.26 -5.65
C ASP A 89 -4.33 10.73 -5.66
N VAL A 90 -3.64 10.12 -4.71
CA VAL A 90 -3.69 8.67 -4.48
C VAL A 90 -4.55 8.41 -3.25
N VAL A 91 -5.71 7.80 -3.46
CA VAL A 91 -6.64 7.46 -2.38
C VAL A 91 -6.74 5.94 -2.25
N ILE A 92 -6.65 5.44 -1.02
CA ILE A 92 -6.78 4.02 -0.69
C ILE A 92 -7.87 3.89 0.36
N GLU A 93 -8.89 3.09 0.05
CA GLU A 93 -10.06 2.86 0.92
C GLU A 93 -10.31 1.36 1.12
N ASP A 94 -11.14 1.03 2.11
CA ASP A 94 -11.62 -0.33 2.38
C ASP A 94 -10.50 -1.37 2.46
N VAL A 95 -9.41 -1.04 3.17
CA VAL A 95 -8.35 -2.00 3.42
C VAL A 95 -8.89 -3.11 4.31
N ASP A 96 -8.87 -4.34 3.80
CA ASP A 96 -9.33 -5.55 4.46
C ASP A 96 -8.22 -6.62 4.40
N PHE A 97 -7.87 -7.18 5.56
CA PHE A 97 -6.89 -8.25 5.66
C PHE A 97 -7.64 -9.55 5.97
N ALA A 98 -7.93 -10.32 4.93
CA ALA A 98 -8.61 -11.59 5.09
C ALA A 98 -7.87 -12.47 6.09
N THR A 99 -8.62 -13.13 6.98
CA THR A 99 -8.15 -14.01 8.06
C THR A 99 -7.44 -13.31 9.23
N VAL A 100 -7.27 -11.99 9.19
CA VAL A 100 -6.80 -11.22 10.34
C VAL A 100 -8.02 -10.76 11.13
N THR A 101 -8.10 -11.16 12.39
CA THR A 101 -9.22 -10.79 13.29
C THR A 101 -8.84 -9.73 14.32
N ASN A 102 -7.60 -9.26 14.33
CA ASN A 102 -7.07 -8.30 15.29
C ASN A 102 -6.51 -7.06 14.57
N GLY A 103 -6.58 -5.89 15.22
CA GLY A 103 -6.01 -4.63 14.68
C GLY A 103 -4.48 -4.56 14.72
N ASN A 104 -3.81 -5.71 14.86
CA ASN A 104 -2.36 -5.82 15.02
C ASN A 104 -1.65 -5.80 13.67
N THR A 105 -2.33 -6.24 12.60
CA THR A 105 -1.85 -6.11 11.22
C THR A 105 -2.38 -4.82 10.62
N LYS A 106 -1.47 -4.00 10.10
CA LYS A 106 -1.80 -2.70 9.53
C LYS A 106 -0.88 -2.37 8.36
N PHE A 107 -1.42 -1.61 7.41
CA PHE A 107 -0.60 -0.92 6.44
C PHE A 107 -0.18 0.44 6.96
N THR A 108 1.07 0.78 6.73
CA THR A 108 1.61 2.12 6.93
C THR A 108 1.87 2.72 5.56
N PHE A 109 1.14 3.77 5.25
CA PHE A 109 1.32 4.57 4.06
C PHE A 109 2.14 5.80 4.43
N THR A 110 3.20 6.06 3.69
CA THR A 110 4.09 7.20 3.92
C THR A 110 4.24 7.96 2.62
N ALA A 111 3.65 9.15 2.53
CA ALA A 111 3.83 10.04 1.39
C ALA A 111 5.28 10.56 1.39
N LEU A 112 5.99 10.31 0.30
CA LEU A 112 7.35 10.77 0.06
C LEU A 112 7.32 12.04 -0.80
N SER A 113 8.27 12.93 -0.55
CA SER A 113 8.47 14.11 -1.40
C SER A 113 8.98 13.70 -2.79
N GLN A 114 8.85 14.60 -3.77
CA GLN A 114 9.18 14.36 -5.19
C GLN A 114 10.62 13.86 -5.42
N ASP A 115 11.54 14.06 -4.48
CA ASP A 115 12.95 13.64 -4.59
C ASP A 115 13.17 12.16 -4.23
N GLN A 116 12.19 11.45 -3.64
CA GLN A 116 12.29 10.04 -3.20
C GLN A 116 13.50 9.68 -2.29
N LEU A 117 14.35 10.66 -1.97
CA LEU A 117 15.57 10.59 -1.17
C LEU A 117 15.46 11.41 0.12
N ASP A 118 14.51 12.34 0.17
CA ASP A 118 14.14 13.03 1.39
C ASP A 118 13.22 12.10 2.19
N GLU A 119 13.83 11.38 3.13
CA GLU A 119 13.18 10.62 4.21
C GLU A 119 12.33 11.52 5.14
N ALA A 120 12.11 12.79 4.78
CA ALA A 120 11.12 13.66 5.38
C ALA A 120 9.73 13.27 4.86
N ALA A 121 9.20 12.15 5.38
CA ALA A 121 7.81 11.76 5.22
C ALA A 121 6.91 12.99 5.44
N THR A 122 6.20 13.42 4.39
CA THR A 122 5.35 14.62 4.48
C THR A 122 4.04 14.28 5.19
N GLN A 123 3.59 13.03 5.07
CA GLN A 123 2.42 12.51 5.76
C GLN A 123 2.56 10.99 5.95
N ILE A 124 2.31 10.51 7.16
CA ILE A 124 2.25 9.09 7.49
C ILE A 124 0.82 8.78 7.94
N THR A 125 0.21 7.76 7.33
CA THR A 125 -1.13 7.27 7.67
C THR A 125 -1.07 5.77 7.87
N THR A 126 -1.48 5.31 9.04
CA THR A 126 -1.63 3.87 9.32
C THR A 126 -3.09 3.48 9.16
N VAL A 127 -3.35 2.50 8.30
CA VAL A 127 -4.69 1.93 8.11
C VAL A 127 -4.71 0.54 8.73
N VAL A 128 -5.61 0.37 9.69
CA VAL A 128 -5.97 -0.94 10.26
C VAL A 128 -7.10 -1.54 9.42
N ASP A 129 -7.22 -2.86 9.45
CA ASP A 129 -8.29 -3.58 8.78
C ASP A 129 -9.68 -3.00 9.13
N THR A 130 -10.43 -2.60 8.09
CA THR A 130 -11.78 -2.01 8.18
C THR A 130 -12.82 -3.03 8.69
N ASN A 131 -12.56 -4.33 8.50
CA ASN A 131 -13.36 -5.45 9.00
C ASN A 131 -12.82 -6.03 10.32
N SER A 132 -11.86 -5.35 10.97
CA SER A 132 -11.56 -5.60 12.38
C SER A 132 -12.82 -5.28 13.19
N ASN A 133 -13.65 -6.29 13.44
CA ASN A 133 -14.74 -6.20 14.39
C ASN A 133 -14.12 -5.87 15.76
N ALA A 134 -14.01 -4.57 16.06
CA ALA A 134 -13.56 -4.05 17.34
C ALA A 134 -14.65 -4.35 18.38
N ASN A 135 -14.76 -5.62 18.76
CA ASN A 135 -15.43 -6.03 19.98
C ASN A 135 -14.36 -6.11 21.06
N TYR A 136 -14.18 -5.03 21.83
CA TYR A 136 -13.97 -5.07 23.28
C TYR A 136 -14.34 -3.72 23.91
#